data_AF-X1IKC0-F1
#
_entry.id   AF-X1IKC0-F1
#
_cell.length_a   1.000
_cell.length_b   1.000
_cell.length_c   1.000
_cell.angle_alpha   90.00
_cell.angle_beta   90.00
_cell.angle_gamma   90.00
#
_symmetry.space_group_name_H-M   'P 1'
#
loop_
_entity.id
_entity.type
_entity.pdbx_description
1 polymer ?
#
loop_
_entity_poly.entity_id
_entity_poly.type
_entity_poly.pdbx_seq_one_letter_code
_entity_poly.pdbx_strand_id
1 'polypeptide(L)'
;IRIQNSISVGVDVVGCTAYNNSGYGIYIYYNSNNNNIINCDAYNNKDGIYFYRASNCNVINCNVYNNNQYGIYIFYRTSNNNLIHHNNFVNNAKNAYENRCGSNTWDDGSEGNYWSDYAGVDEDGNGIGDTPYLIPGGSNQDRFPLMSPLDNVPPMITYVTATPEVKIPGDPVNITCTVIDIEVVTVKVHIDGPEGFTLEEEMNEGSSYHSYYYEDTYTIFGEYYYYIWANDTSGNIAVSDIYSFVITEFGKPI
;
A
#
# COMPACT_ATOMS: atom_id res chain seq x y z
N ILE A 1 -14.07 -15.10 -0.40
CA ILE A 1 -14.81 -14.47 0.72
C ILE A 1 -16.24 -14.22 0.27
N ARG A 2 -17.25 -14.57 1.08
CA ARG A 2 -18.67 -14.38 0.72
C ARG A 2 -19.40 -13.61 1.81
N ILE A 3 -20.03 -12.50 1.42
CA ILE A 3 -20.89 -11.67 2.26
C ILE A 3 -22.34 -11.88 1.80
N GLN A 4 -23.25 -12.14 2.74
CA GLN A 4 -24.65 -12.37 2.44
C GLN A 4 -25.56 -11.91 3.59
N ASN A 5 -26.77 -11.46 3.25
CA ASN A 5 -27.80 -11.01 4.19
C ASN A 5 -27.35 -9.85 5.12
N SER A 6 -26.38 -9.04 4.71
CA SER A 6 -25.97 -7.82 5.42
C SER A 6 -26.88 -6.66 5.03
N ILE A 7 -28.09 -6.58 5.60
CA ILE A 7 -29.11 -5.63 5.14
C ILE A 7 -28.99 -4.28 5.87
N SER A 8 -28.79 -4.31 7.20
CA SER A 8 -28.80 -3.11 8.07
C SER A 8 -27.47 -2.82 8.77
N VAL A 9 -26.57 -3.79 8.85
CA VAL A 9 -25.22 -3.63 9.41
C VAL A 9 -24.25 -4.14 8.36
N GLY A 10 -23.37 -3.25 7.93
CA GLY A 10 -22.29 -3.53 7.00
C GLY A 10 -21.30 -4.56 7.53
N VAL A 11 -20.59 -5.20 6.62
CA VAL A 11 -19.40 -6.01 6.91
C VAL A 11 -18.18 -5.31 6.32
N ASP A 12 -17.15 -5.17 7.14
CA ASP A 12 -15.84 -4.70 6.70
C ASP A 12 -14.95 -5.90 6.40
N VAL A 13 -14.51 -6.00 5.14
CA VAL A 13 -13.48 -6.95 4.71
C VAL A 13 -12.21 -6.13 4.52
N VAL A 14 -11.27 -6.28 5.46
CA VAL A 14 -10.05 -5.46 5.52
C VAL A 14 -8.82 -6.37 5.48
N GLY A 15 -7.82 -6.03 4.66
CA GLY A 15 -6.52 -6.73 4.68
C GLY A 15 -6.59 -8.20 4.21
N CYS A 16 -7.61 -8.54 3.41
CA CYS A 16 -7.90 -9.93 3.08
C CYS A 16 -7.42 -10.30 1.67
N THR A 17 -6.92 -11.53 1.50
CA THR A 17 -6.50 -12.08 0.21
C THR A 17 -7.49 -13.17 -0.26
N ALA A 18 -8.01 -13.06 -1.48
CA ALA A 18 -8.91 -14.02 -2.10
C ALA A 18 -8.41 -14.46 -3.49
N TYR A 19 -7.92 -15.69 -3.60
CA TYR A 19 -7.23 -16.13 -4.82
C TYR A 19 -7.46 -17.58 -5.23
N ASN A 20 -7.16 -17.89 -6.49
CA ASN A 20 -7.25 -19.24 -7.08
C ASN A 20 -8.66 -19.88 -6.94
N ASN A 21 -9.73 -19.08 -6.93
CA ASN A 21 -11.09 -19.60 -6.87
C ASN A 21 -11.63 -19.85 -8.29
N SER A 22 -12.27 -20.99 -8.50
CA SER A 22 -12.95 -21.29 -9.77
C SER A 22 -14.17 -20.41 -10.05
N GLY A 23 -14.66 -19.70 -9.02
CA GLY A 23 -15.71 -18.70 -9.10
C GLY A 23 -15.19 -17.33 -8.68
N TYR A 24 -15.79 -16.74 -7.65
CA TYR A 24 -15.53 -15.36 -7.26
C TYR A 24 -14.48 -15.29 -6.14
N GLY A 25 -13.60 -14.28 -6.18
CA GLY A 25 -12.70 -13.97 -5.07
C GLY A 25 -13.47 -13.42 -3.88
N ILE A 26 -13.97 -12.20 -3.99
CA ILE A 26 -14.84 -11.55 -2.99
C ILE A 26 -16.25 -11.40 -3.58
N TYR A 27 -17.24 -12.00 -2.92
CA TYR A 27 -18.61 -12.06 -3.42
C TYR A 27 -19.59 -11.42 -2.44
N ILE A 28 -20.22 -10.32 -2.85
CA ILE A 28 -21.32 -9.69 -2.12
C ILE A 28 -22.65 -10.09 -2.76
N TYR A 29 -23.49 -10.77 -2.00
CA TYR A 29 -24.69 -11.44 -2.48
C TYR A 29 -25.95 -11.09 -1.68
N TYR A 30 -27.09 -11.00 -2.37
CA TYR A 30 -28.44 -11.10 -1.80
C TYR A 30 -28.83 -9.96 -0.84
N ASN A 31 -29.00 -8.76 -1.41
CA ASN A 31 -29.41 -7.55 -0.69
C ASN A 31 -28.45 -7.19 0.45
N SER A 32 -27.16 -7.46 0.25
CA SER A 32 -26.11 -7.09 1.20
C SER A 32 -25.64 -5.68 0.85
N ASN A 33 -25.95 -4.72 1.70
CA ASN A 33 -25.69 -3.30 1.51
C ASN A 33 -24.75 -2.75 2.57
N ASN A 34 -24.14 -1.59 2.32
CA ASN A 34 -23.30 -0.88 3.29
C ASN A 34 -22.04 -1.66 3.69
N ASN A 35 -21.45 -2.44 2.78
CA ASN A 35 -20.24 -3.23 3.05
C ASN A 35 -18.99 -2.51 2.55
N ASN A 36 -17.88 -2.68 3.23
CA ASN A 36 -16.60 -2.11 2.83
C ASN A 36 -15.62 -3.24 2.48
N ILE A 37 -14.96 -3.12 1.33
CA ILE A 37 -13.82 -3.95 0.93
C ILE A 37 -12.62 -3.02 0.84
N ILE A 38 -11.66 -3.18 1.76
CA ILE A 38 -10.55 -2.23 1.95
C ILE A 38 -9.23 -3.00 2.03
N ASN A 39 -8.17 -2.53 1.36
CA ASN A 39 -6.83 -3.13 1.44
C ASN A 39 -6.85 -4.64 1.15
N CYS A 40 -7.61 -5.07 0.14
CA CYS A 40 -7.77 -6.49 -0.18
C CYS A 40 -7.12 -6.84 -1.51
N ASP A 41 -6.65 -8.09 -1.62
CA ASP A 41 -6.15 -8.65 -2.88
C ASP A 41 -7.14 -9.68 -3.43
N ALA A 42 -7.50 -9.56 -4.71
CA ALA A 42 -8.37 -10.51 -5.40
C ALA A 42 -7.79 -10.91 -6.76
N TYR A 43 -7.22 -12.12 -6.86
CA TYR A 43 -6.49 -12.54 -8.06
C TYR A 43 -6.62 -14.00 -8.46
N ASN A 44 -6.37 -14.32 -9.73
CA ASN A 44 -6.48 -15.68 -10.29
C ASN A 44 -7.85 -16.35 -10.00
N ASN A 45 -8.92 -15.56 -9.91
CA ASN A 45 -10.28 -16.06 -9.79
C ASN A 45 -10.98 -16.04 -11.15
N LYS A 46 -12.21 -16.52 -11.24
CA LYS A 46 -13.06 -16.22 -12.40
C LYS A 46 -13.37 -14.72 -12.44
N ASP A 47 -13.98 -14.21 -11.37
CA ASP A 47 -14.16 -12.78 -11.14
C ASP A 47 -13.47 -12.41 -9.82
N GLY A 48 -12.70 -11.32 -9.80
CA GLY A 48 -12.00 -10.87 -8.60
C GLY A 48 -12.99 -10.46 -7.51
N ILE A 49 -13.80 -9.45 -7.81
CA ILE A 49 -14.88 -8.95 -6.95
C ILE A 49 -16.20 -9.05 -7.71
N TYR A 50 -17.23 -9.61 -7.08
CA TYR A 50 -18.54 -9.75 -7.71
C TYR A 50 -19.67 -9.24 -6.80
N PHE A 51 -20.46 -8.30 -7.31
CA PHE A 51 -21.63 -7.74 -6.64
C PHE A 51 -22.91 -8.25 -7.32
N TYR A 52 -23.74 -8.95 -6.56
CA TYR A 52 -25.07 -9.36 -7.00
C TYR A 52 -26.15 -8.95 -6.00
N ARG A 53 -26.95 -7.96 -6.39
CA ARG A 53 -27.94 -7.29 -5.52
C ARG A 53 -27.27 -6.68 -4.28
N ALA A 54 -26.27 -5.84 -4.50
CA ALA A 54 -25.50 -5.19 -3.44
C ALA A 54 -25.38 -3.69 -3.72
N SER A 55 -25.81 -2.85 -2.77
CA SER A 55 -25.84 -1.39 -2.90
C SER A 55 -25.10 -0.70 -1.76
N ASN A 56 -24.73 0.57 -1.97
CA ASN A 56 -24.05 1.39 -0.96
C ASN A 56 -22.77 0.74 -0.41
N CYS A 57 -22.07 -0.08 -1.21
CA CYS A 57 -20.82 -0.70 -0.79
C CYS A 57 -19.63 0.09 -1.32
N ASN A 58 -18.52 0.03 -0.58
CA ASN A 58 -17.27 0.70 -0.94
C ASN A 58 -16.19 -0.34 -1.29
N VAL A 59 -15.41 -0.07 -2.33
CA VAL A 59 -14.20 -0.83 -2.68
C VAL A 59 -13.04 0.15 -2.81
N ILE A 60 -12.07 0.04 -1.90
CA ILE A 60 -11.01 1.05 -1.71
C ILE A 60 -9.66 0.36 -1.48
N ASN A 61 -8.58 0.89 -2.06
CA ASN A 61 -7.20 0.43 -1.84
C ASN A 61 -6.99 -1.07 -2.10
N CYS A 62 -7.75 -1.65 -3.04
CA CYS A 62 -7.66 -3.08 -3.36
C CYS A 62 -6.82 -3.33 -4.61
N ASN A 63 -6.07 -4.44 -4.61
CA ASN A 63 -5.40 -4.95 -5.80
C ASN A 63 -6.24 -6.08 -6.41
N VAL A 64 -6.72 -5.86 -7.63
CA VAL A 64 -7.60 -6.81 -8.32
C VAL A 64 -6.98 -7.17 -9.67
N TYR A 65 -6.40 -8.37 -9.76
CA TYR A 65 -5.52 -8.68 -10.89
C TYR A 65 -5.56 -10.13 -11.39
N ASN A 66 -5.21 -10.34 -12.66
CA ASN A 66 -5.12 -11.67 -13.28
C ASN A 66 -6.40 -12.53 -13.13
N ASN A 67 -7.59 -11.92 -13.06
CA ASN A 67 -8.84 -12.67 -13.02
C ASN A 67 -9.32 -13.03 -14.44
N ASN A 68 -9.85 -14.24 -14.59
CA ASN A 68 -10.10 -14.87 -15.89
C ASN A 68 -11.26 -14.25 -16.68
N GLN A 69 -12.14 -13.49 -16.04
CA GLN A 69 -13.28 -12.86 -16.70
C GLN A 69 -13.42 -11.37 -16.36
N TYR A 70 -13.62 -11.02 -15.09
CA TYR A 70 -13.72 -9.63 -14.64
C TYR A 70 -12.83 -9.36 -13.43
N GLY A 71 -12.18 -8.19 -13.38
CA GLY A 71 -11.60 -7.69 -12.15
C GLY A 71 -12.72 -7.44 -11.14
N ILE A 72 -13.62 -6.53 -11.47
CA ILE A 72 -14.87 -6.32 -10.75
C ILE A 72 -16.09 -6.44 -11.68
N TYR A 73 -17.09 -7.19 -11.23
CA TYR A 73 -18.37 -7.32 -11.93
C TYR A 73 -19.52 -6.87 -11.02
N ILE A 74 -20.28 -5.88 -11.47
CA ILE A 74 -21.50 -5.42 -10.78
C ILE A 74 -22.71 -5.82 -11.62
N PHE A 75 -23.56 -6.66 -11.04
CA PHE A 75 -24.73 -7.18 -11.73
C PHE A 75 -26.01 -6.89 -10.96
N TYR A 76 -27.08 -6.64 -11.73
CA TYR A 76 -28.48 -6.53 -11.31
C TYR A 76 -28.94 -5.10 -10.99
N ARG A 77 -30.22 -4.81 -11.29
CA ARG A 77 -30.84 -3.46 -11.24
C ARG A 77 -30.89 -2.78 -9.89
N THR A 78 -30.59 -3.52 -8.83
CA THR A 78 -30.58 -3.05 -7.44
C THR A 78 -29.17 -3.07 -6.87
N SER A 79 -28.14 -3.05 -7.72
CA SER A 79 -26.75 -2.96 -7.31
C SER A 79 -26.23 -1.58 -7.68
N ASN A 80 -26.58 -0.60 -6.83
CA ASN A 80 -26.51 0.83 -7.11
C ASN A 80 -25.82 1.56 -5.96
N ASN A 81 -25.34 2.77 -6.24
CA ASN A 81 -24.68 3.65 -5.27
C ASN A 81 -23.46 2.99 -4.61
N ASN A 82 -22.81 2.06 -5.31
CA ASN A 82 -21.52 1.56 -4.88
C ASN A 82 -20.43 2.57 -5.29
N LEU A 83 -19.44 2.75 -4.44
CA LEU A 83 -18.35 3.68 -4.62
C LEU A 83 -17.03 2.89 -4.73
N ILE A 84 -16.37 3.01 -5.87
CA ILE A 84 -15.18 2.24 -6.23
C ILE A 84 -14.09 3.24 -6.62
N HIS A 85 -13.10 3.46 -5.77
CA HIS A 85 -11.98 4.38 -6.05
C HIS A 85 -10.71 3.88 -5.36
N HIS A 86 -9.58 4.38 -5.84
CA HIS A 86 -8.24 4.06 -5.36
C HIS A 86 -7.96 2.55 -5.38
N ASN A 87 -8.30 1.86 -6.47
CA ASN A 87 -7.99 0.45 -6.63
C ASN A 87 -7.08 0.23 -7.83
N ASN A 88 -6.31 -0.85 -7.81
CA ASN A 88 -5.47 -1.29 -8.91
C ASN A 88 -6.15 -2.43 -9.68
N PHE A 89 -6.64 -2.16 -10.90
CA PHE A 89 -7.19 -3.18 -11.78
C PHE A 89 -6.18 -3.58 -12.86
N VAL A 90 -5.54 -4.74 -12.68
CA VAL A 90 -4.35 -5.12 -13.46
C VAL A 90 -4.51 -6.46 -14.17
N ASN A 91 -4.36 -6.50 -15.50
CA ASN A 91 -4.30 -7.74 -16.28
C ASN A 91 -5.50 -8.69 -16.06
N ASN A 92 -6.69 -8.16 -15.77
CA ASN A 92 -7.91 -8.94 -15.79
C ASN A 92 -8.37 -9.08 -17.25
N ALA A 93 -9.11 -10.15 -17.58
CA ALA A 93 -9.66 -10.28 -18.94
C ALA A 93 -10.54 -9.08 -19.34
N LYS A 94 -11.22 -8.49 -18.36
CA LYS A 94 -11.80 -7.14 -18.37
C LYS A 94 -11.65 -6.53 -16.98
N ASN A 95 -11.12 -5.33 -16.86
CA ASN A 95 -10.86 -4.72 -15.54
C ASN A 95 -12.14 -4.44 -14.76
N ALA A 96 -13.18 -3.94 -15.43
CA ALA A 96 -14.50 -3.76 -14.84
C ALA A 96 -15.60 -4.13 -15.84
N TYR A 97 -16.77 -4.51 -15.32
CA TYR A 97 -17.98 -4.66 -16.12
C TYR A 97 -19.21 -4.37 -15.27
N GLU A 98 -20.16 -3.66 -15.87
CA GLU A 98 -21.48 -3.41 -15.32
C GLU A 98 -22.55 -4.06 -16.18
N ASN A 99 -23.58 -4.61 -15.54
CA ASN A 99 -24.68 -5.20 -16.29
C ASN A 99 -26.01 -5.01 -15.55
N ARG A 100 -26.93 -4.32 -16.22
CA ARG A 100 -28.24 -3.96 -15.68
C ARG A 100 -28.15 -3.19 -14.36
N CYS A 101 -27.16 -2.33 -14.17
CA CYS A 101 -27.05 -1.35 -13.07
C CYS A 101 -26.83 0.04 -13.67
N GLY A 102 -26.96 1.12 -12.88
CA GLY A 102 -26.95 2.47 -13.46
C GLY A 102 -26.58 3.65 -12.57
N SER A 103 -26.17 3.46 -11.32
CA SER A 103 -25.78 4.58 -10.44
C SER A 103 -24.62 4.25 -9.52
N ASN A 104 -23.59 3.57 -10.02
CA ASN A 104 -22.34 3.35 -9.29
C ASN A 104 -21.32 4.42 -9.67
N THR A 105 -20.48 4.79 -8.71
CA THR A 105 -19.46 5.83 -8.88
C THR A 105 -18.08 5.18 -8.84
N TRP A 106 -17.22 5.57 -9.77
CA TRP A 106 -15.90 4.96 -9.99
C TRP A 106 -14.74 5.91 -9.68
N ASP A 107 -15.02 6.98 -8.95
CA ASP A 107 -14.09 7.99 -8.50
C ASP A 107 -14.68 8.69 -7.25
N ASP A 108 -13.85 9.37 -6.46
CA ASP A 108 -14.29 10.09 -5.26
C ASP A 108 -14.61 11.58 -5.50
N GLY A 109 -14.52 12.02 -6.75
CA GLY A 109 -14.65 13.42 -7.16
C GLY A 109 -13.33 14.15 -7.36
N SER A 110 -12.21 13.55 -6.98
CA SER A 110 -10.84 14.02 -7.23
C SER A 110 -9.96 12.97 -7.88
N GLU A 111 -10.09 11.71 -7.46
CA GLU A 111 -9.26 10.59 -7.89
C GLU A 111 -10.10 9.34 -8.09
N GLY A 112 -9.66 8.53 -9.05
CA GLY A 112 -10.33 7.34 -9.53
C GLY A 112 -9.57 6.08 -9.15
N ASN A 113 -9.49 5.15 -10.10
CA ASN A 113 -8.77 3.90 -9.98
C ASN A 113 -7.64 3.86 -11.02
N TYR A 114 -6.66 2.99 -10.77
CA TYR A 114 -5.69 2.63 -11.79
C TYR A 114 -6.22 1.48 -12.65
N TRP A 115 -6.08 1.63 -13.97
CA TRP A 115 -6.48 0.62 -14.94
C TRP A 115 -5.30 0.27 -15.84
N SER A 116 -4.88 -0.99 -15.83
CA SER A 116 -3.78 -1.48 -16.67
C SER A 116 -3.98 -1.32 -18.18
N ASP A 117 -5.21 -1.14 -18.63
CA ASP A 117 -5.59 -0.90 -20.02
C ASP A 117 -5.99 0.57 -20.30
N TYR A 118 -5.81 1.46 -19.33
CA TYR A 118 -5.99 2.90 -19.54
C TYR A 118 -4.90 3.43 -20.47
N ALA A 119 -5.33 4.12 -21.52
CA ALA A 119 -4.48 4.71 -22.55
C ALA A 119 -4.80 6.20 -22.78
N GLY A 120 -5.39 6.85 -21.77
CA GLY A 120 -5.64 8.29 -21.80
C GLY A 120 -4.35 9.09 -21.60
N VAL A 121 -4.53 10.41 -21.50
CA VAL A 121 -3.44 11.38 -21.35
C VAL A 121 -3.61 12.15 -20.05
N ASP A 122 -2.48 12.59 -19.52
CA ASP A 122 -2.36 13.53 -18.40
C ASP A 122 -1.59 14.75 -18.95
N GLU A 123 -2.33 15.79 -19.35
CA GLU A 123 -1.80 16.99 -20.01
C GLU A 123 -1.18 17.98 -19.02
N ASP A 124 -1.68 18.02 -17.78
CA ASP A 124 -1.18 18.91 -16.73
C ASP A 124 -0.10 18.28 -15.85
N GLY A 125 0.14 16.98 -15.99
CA GLY A 125 1.21 16.22 -15.33
C GLY A 125 0.94 15.98 -13.86
N ASN A 126 -0.33 15.97 -13.44
CA ASN A 126 -0.71 15.84 -12.04
C ASN A 126 -0.84 14.39 -11.55
N GLY A 127 -0.65 13.39 -12.43
CA GLY A 127 -0.78 11.96 -12.13
C GLY A 127 -2.20 11.39 -12.30
N ILE A 128 -3.16 12.22 -12.73
CA ILE A 128 -4.56 11.89 -12.99
C ILE A 128 -4.82 12.08 -14.49
N GLY A 129 -5.43 11.08 -15.13
CA GLY A 129 -5.76 11.14 -16.53
C GLY A 129 -6.93 12.08 -16.83
N ASP A 130 -6.76 12.97 -17.80
CA ASP A 130 -7.76 13.94 -18.26
C ASP A 130 -8.88 13.32 -19.09
N THR A 131 -8.66 12.09 -19.57
CA THR A 131 -9.67 11.34 -20.34
C THR A 131 -10.38 10.34 -19.42
N PRO A 132 -11.71 10.42 -19.23
CA PRO A 132 -12.42 9.45 -18.40
C PRO A 132 -12.26 8.01 -18.90
N TYR A 133 -12.11 7.06 -17.97
CA TYR A 133 -12.14 5.63 -18.28
C TYR A 133 -13.59 5.13 -18.25
N LEU A 134 -14.10 4.67 -19.41
CA LEU A 134 -15.49 4.23 -19.55
C LEU A 134 -15.67 2.82 -18.98
N ILE A 135 -16.71 2.61 -18.17
CA ILE A 135 -17.00 1.29 -17.60
C ILE A 135 -17.86 0.47 -18.56
N PRO A 136 -17.35 -0.66 -19.11
CA PRO A 136 -18.08 -1.43 -20.10
C PRO A 136 -19.39 -2.02 -19.56
N GLY A 137 -20.43 -2.04 -20.40
CA GLY A 137 -21.74 -2.64 -20.10
C GLY A 137 -22.72 -1.73 -19.36
N GLY A 138 -22.27 -0.54 -18.92
CA GLY A 138 -23.08 0.55 -18.41
C GLY A 138 -22.80 1.88 -19.13
N SER A 139 -23.21 2.98 -18.50
CA SER A 139 -22.89 4.35 -18.91
C SER A 139 -22.05 5.11 -17.88
N ASN A 140 -21.60 4.42 -16.82
CA ASN A 140 -20.73 5.01 -15.81
C ASN A 140 -19.30 5.08 -16.33
N GLN A 141 -18.52 5.95 -15.70
CA GLN A 141 -17.13 6.19 -16.02
C GLN A 141 -16.39 6.53 -14.73
N ASP A 142 -15.11 6.21 -14.71
CA ASP A 142 -14.15 6.82 -13.81
C ASP A 142 -13.67 8.13 -14.45
N ARG A 143 -13.94 9.25 -13.79
CA ARG A 143 -13.63 10.59 -14.32
C ARG A 143 -12.20 11.03 -14.04
N PHE A 144 -11.52 10.36 -13.11
CA PHE A 144 -10.21 10.75 -12.60
C PHE A 144 -9.26 9.54 -12.54
N PRO A 145 -9.11 8.76 -13.64
CA PRO A 145 -8.28 7.56 -13.62
C PRO A 145 -6.83 7.89 -13.24
N LEU A 146 -6.20 7.02 -12.45
CA LEU A 146 -4.82 7.21 -12.02
C LEU A 146 -3.85 6.81 -13.15
N MET A 147 -2.79 7.60 -13.38
CA MET A 147 -1.77 7.34 -14.41
C MET A 147 -0.78 6.24 -14.01
N SER A 148 -0.61 6.02 -12.71
CA SER A 148 0.25 4.99 -12.13
C SER A 148 -0.53 4.12 -11.15
N PRO A 149 -0.12 2.86 -10.93
CA PRO A 149 -0.68 2.04 -9.87
C PRO A 149 -0.46 2.70 -8.51
N LEU A 150 -1.41 2.49 -7.60
CA LEU A 150 -1.23 2.83 -6.19
C LEU A 150 -0.24 1.87 -5.55
N ASP A 151 0.76 2.39 -4.84
CA ASP A 151 1.54 1.60 -3.91
C ASP A 151 0.95 1.71 -2.50
N ASN A 152 0.58 0.57 -1.92
CA ASN A 152 0.05 0.49 -0.56
C ASN A 152 0.91 -0.41 0.34
N VAL A 153 2.11 -0.75 -0.12
CA VAL A 153 3.06 -1.59 0.61
C VAL A 153 4.10 -0.67 1.23
N PRO A 154 4.21 -0.62 2.57
CA PRO A 154 5.30 0.11 3.20
C PRO A 154 6.68 -0.46 2.87
N PRO A 155 7.73 0.40 2.84
CA PRO A 155 9.10 -0.05 2.66
C PRO A 155 9.49 -1.16 3.64
N MET A 156 10.20 -2.17 3.16
CA MET A 156 10.71 -3.23 4.04
C MET A 156 12.12 -2.89 4.51
N ILE A 157 12.27 -2.64 5.82
CA ILE A 157 13.56 -2.36 6.45
C ILE A 157 14.14 -3.66 7.04
N THR A 158 15.35 -4.03 6.65
CA THR A 158 16.04 -5.25 7.08
C THR A 158 17.53 -5.02 7.30
N TYR A 159 18.21 -6.01 7.91
CA TYR A 159 19.66 -5.99 8.14
C TYR A 159 20.17 -4.73 8.85
N VAL A 160 19.38 -4.21 9.79
CA VAL A 160 19.76 -3.05 10.61
C VAL A 160 20.87 -3.47 11.58
N THR A 161 21.99 -2.77 11.54
CA THR A 161 23.15 -3.07 12.39
C THR A 161 24.04 -1.85 12.60
N ALA A 162 24.65 -1.74 13.77
CA ALA A 162 25.69 -0.77 14.10
C ALA A 162 27.04 -1.49 14.19
N THR A 163 28.03 -1.00 13.45
CA THR A 163 29.37 -1.59 13.44
C THR A 163 30.44 -0.56 13.85
N PRO A 164 31.27 -0.85 14.88
CA PRO A 164 31.12 -1.97 15.81
C PRO A 164 30.03 -1.70 16.86
N GLU A 165 29.38 -2.75 17.34
CA GLU A 165 28.32 -2.69 18.36
C GLU A 165 28.83 -2.17 19.71
N VAL A 166 30.11 -2.40 20.01
CA VAL A 166 30.79 -1.87 21.20
C VAL A 166 32.02 -1.10 20.74
N LYS A 167 32.12 0.16 21.16
CA LYS A 167 33.19 1.06 20.70
C LYS A 167 33.70 1.97 21.81
N ILE A 168 34.89 2.53 21.58
CA ILE A 168 35.47 3.55 22.46
C ILE A 168 35.10 4.95 21.95
N PRO A 169 35.06 5.97 22.84
CA PRO A 169 34.73 7.33 22.46
C PRO A 169 35.58 7.88 21.31
N GLY A 170 34.92 8.56 20.36
CA GLY A 170 35.57 9.28 19.26
C GLY A 170 35.94 8.43 18.04
N ASP A 171 35.85 7.10 18.13
CA ASP A 171 35.91 6.27 16.94
C ASP A 171 34.53 6.23 16.24
N PRO A 172 34.49 6.09 14.91
CA PRO A 172 33.22 6.06 14.18
C PRO A 172 32.42 4.78 14.47
N VAL A 173 31.11 4.95 14.55
CA VAL A 173 30.10 3.88 14.50
C VAL A 173 29.35 4.05 13.19
N ASN A 174 29.29 2.98 12.40
CA ASN A 174 28.56 2.95 11.14
C ASN A 174 27.26 2.14 11.31
N ILE A 175 26.12 2.82 11.21
CA ILE A 175 24.79 2.21 11.22
C ILE A 175 24.41 1.93 9.77
N THR A 176 24.10 0.68 9.45
CA THR A 176 23.71 0.26 8.10
C THR A 176 22.37 -0.46 8.12
N CYS A 177 21.64 -0.39 7.01
CA CYS A 177 20.43 -1.18 6.78
C CYS A 177 20.23 -1.46 5.28
N THR A 178 19.25 -2.32 4.98
CA THR A 178 18.72 -2.51 3.63
C THR A 178 17.25 -2.11 3.63
N VAL A 179 16.85 -1.21 2.73
CA VAL A 179 15.45 -0.77 2.57
C VAL A 179 14.98 -1.13 1.17
N ILE A 180 13.99 -2.02 1.10
CA ILE A 180 13.47 -2.57 -0.15
C ILE A 180 12.03 -2.07 -0.33
N ASP A 181 11.79 -1.39 -1.44
CA ASP A 181 10.47 -0.95 -1.86
C ASP A 181 10.46 -0.74 -3.39
N ILE A 182 9.29 -0.50 -4.00
CA ILE A 182 9.19 -0.17 -5.42
C ILE A 182 9.76 1.24 -5.66
N GLU A 183 9.50 2.21 -4.77
CA GLU A 183 9.98 3.59 -4.90
C GLU A 183 10.31 4.24 -3.53
N VAL A 184 11.42 3.83 -2.90
CA VAL A 184 11.92 4.47 -1.66
C VAL A 184 12.25 5.95 -1.93
N VAL A 185 11.73 6.85 -1.07
CA VAL A 185 11.96 8.31 -1.15
C VAL A 185 12.97 8.77 -0.13
N THR A 186 12.83 8.37 1.12
CA THR A 186 13.73 8.81 2.19
C THR A 186 13.96 7.70 3.20
N VAL A 187 15.19 7.60 3.66
CA VAL A 187 15.62 6.72 4.76
C VAL A 187 16.33 7.57 5.80
N LYS A 188 15.90 7.48 7.04
CA LYS A 188 16.44 8.23 8.18
C LYS A 188 16.84 7.29 9.30
N VAL A 189 17.85 7.71 10.06
CA VAL A 189 18.18 7.14 11.35
C VAL A 189 17.75 8.11 12.44
N HIS A 190 17.07 7.59 13.46
CA HIS A 190 16.84 8.29 14.72
C HIS A 190 17.69 7.64 15.80
N ILE A 191 18.40 8.44 16.60
CA ILE A 191 19.30 7.97 17.65
C ILE A 191 19.02 8.74 18.94
N ASP A 192 18.75 8.01 20.02
CA ASP A 192 18.69 8.55 21.38
C ASP A 192 19.87 8.01 22.19
N GLY A 193 20.49 8.88 22.98
CA GLY A 193 21.68 8.54 23.75
C GLY A 193 21.67 9.10 25.18
N PRO A 194 22.77 8.89 25.91
CA PRO A 194 22.94 9.41 27.27
C PRO A 194 22.86 10.94 27.32
N GLU A 195 22.58 11.47 28.50
CA GLU A 195 22.52 12.93 28.77
C GLU A 195 21.49 13.70 27.91
N GLY A 196 20.49 12.99 27.38
CA GLY A 196 19.44 13.60 26.54
C GLY A 196 19.88 13.86 25.10
N PHE A 197 20.96 13.21 24.64
CA PHE A 197 21.34 13.20 23.23
C PHE A 197 20.19 12.64 22.39
N THR A 198 19.84 13.35 21.31
CA THR A 198 18.88 12.89 20.31
C THR A 198 19.29 13.42 18.95
N LEU A 199 19.11 12.62 17.91
CA LEU A 199 19.50 12.92 16.54
C LEU A 199 18.50 12.28 15.57
N GLU A 200 18.12 13.01 14.53
CA GLU A 200 17.42 12.47 13.36
C GLU A 200 18.13 12.96 12.10
N GLU A 201 18.65 12.04 11.29
CA GLU A 201 19.42 12.36 10.09
C GLU A 201 19.04 11.44 8.92
N GLU A 202 19.15 11.96 7.70
CA GLU A 202 19.02 11.14 6.49
C GLU A 202 20.23 10.23 6.31
N MET A 203 19.98 8.99 5.91
CA MET A 203 21.03 8.01 5.63
C MET A 203 21.55 8.16 4.20
N ASN A 204 22.84 7.91 4.00
CA ASN A 204 23.46 7.91 2.68
C ASN A 204 23.18 6.58 1.95
N GLU A 205 22.99 6.63 0.64
CA GLU A 205 22.97 5.43 -0.20
C GLU A 205 24.34 4.74 -0.18
N GLY A 206 24.33 3.44 0.12
CA GLY A 206 25.52 2.60 0.09
C GLY A 206 25.86 2.09 -1.31
N SER A 207 27.01 1.44 -1.44
CA SER A 207 27.49 0.91 -2.72
C SER A 207 26.72 -0.29 -3.25
N SER A 208 25.94 -0.96 -2.39
CA SER A 208 25.12 -2.11 -2.76
C SER A 208 23.69 -1.67 -3.02
N TYR A 209 23.01 -2.38 -3.93
CA TYR A 209 21.59 -2.12 -4.24
C TYR A 209 20.75 -2.16 -2.96
N HIS A 210 19.92 -1.14 -2.74
CA HIS A 210 19.06 -0.96 -1.56
C HIS A 210 19.77 -0.80 -0.20
N SER A 211 21.10 -0.62 -0.18
CA SER A 211 21.84 -0.42 1.06
C SER A 211 21.90 1.05 1.46
N TYR A 212 21.80 1.32 2.76
CA TYR A 212 21.91 2.66 3.34
C TYR A 212 22.83 2.65 4.54
N TYR A 213 23.52 3.76 4.79
CA TYR A 213 24.42 3.90 5.93
C TYR A 213 24.48 5.31 6.53
N TYR A 214 24.75 5.39 7.82
CA TYR A 214 25.03 6.61 8.57
C TYR A 214 26.26 6.36 9.45
N GLU A 215 27.31 7.17 9.27
CA GLU A 215 28.55 7.05 10.04
C GLU A 215 28.82 8.34 10.81
N ASP A 216 29.02 8.21 12.12
CA ASP A 216 29.35 9.35 12.99
C ASP A 216 30.16 8.89 14.21
N THR A 217 30.68 9.86 14.96
CA THR A 217 31.48 9.65 16.17
C THR A 217 30.74 10.08 17.42
N TYR A 218 30.88 9.30 18.49
CA TYR A 218 30.19 9.52 19.76
C TYR A 218 31.19 9.59 20.90
N THR A 219 31.10 10.62 21.74
CA THR A 219 32.07 10.85 22.83
C THR A 219 31.50 10.61 24.23
N ILE A 220 30.17 10.59 24.38
CA ILE A 220 29.52 10.38 25.67
C ILE A 220 29.38 8.87 25.91
N PHE A 221 29.84 8.42 27.06
CA PHE A 221 29.74 7.01 27.46
C PHE A 221 28.29 6.61 27.74
N GLY A 222 27.94 5.39 27.34
CA GLY A 222 26.65 4.78 27.62
C GLY A 222 26.10 4.00 26.43
N GLU A 223 24.87 3.53 26.60
CA GLU A 223 24.11 2.85 25.56
C GLU A 223 23.32 3.87 24.76
N TYR A 224 23.37 3.72 23.43
CA TYR A 224 22.60 4.50 22.47
C TYR A 224 21.56 3.58 21.84
N TYR A 225 20.34 4.06 21.71
CA TYR A 225 19.24 3.36 21.06
C TYR A 225 18.94 4.02 19.72
N TYR A 226 18.67 3.22 18.70
CA TYR A 226 18.39 3.74 17.37
C TYR A 226 17.35 2.90 16.64
N TYR A 227 16.65 3.53 15.71
CA TYR A 227 15.77 2.86 14.75
C TYR A 227 15.88 3.55 13.40
N ILE A 228 15.47 2.83 12.35
CA ILE A 228 15.42 3.35 10.99
C ILE A 228 13.97 3.68 10.65
N TRP A 229 13.76 4.84 10.05
CA TRP A 229 12.49 5.26 9.47
C TRP A 229 12.66 5.36 7.95
N ALA A 230 11.68 4.89 7.19
CA ALA A 230 11.68 5.02 5.74
C ALA A 230 10.28 5.33 5.21
N ASN A 231 10.22 6.06 4.10
CA ASN A 231 8.99 6.23 3.33
C ASN A 231 9.22 6.10 1.82
N ASP A 232 8.14 5.79 1.11
CA ASP A 232 8.09 5.72 -0.36
C ASP A 232 7.40 6.96 -0.98
N THR A 233 7.27 6.95 -2.32
CA THR A 233 6.61 8.01 -3.11
C THR A 233 5.10 8.06 -2.91
N SER A 234 4.51 6.95 -2.48
CA SER A 234 3.07 6.84 -2.17
C SER A 234 2.75 7.22 -0.73
N GLY A 235 3.77 7.58 0.07
CA GLY A 235 3.64 8.00 1.46
C GLY A 235 3.49 6.85 2.45
N ASN A 236 3.72 5.60 2.05
CA ASN A 236 3.76 4.50 3.01
C ASN A 236 5.03 4.62 3.86
N ILE A 237 4.90 4.34 5.15
CA ILE A 237 5.96 4.54 6.14
C ILE A 237 6.26 3.22 6.82
N ALA A 238 7.55 2.94 7.01
CA ALA A 238 8.05 1.86 7.84
C ALA A 238 9.02 2.36 8.91
N VAL A 239 8.96 1.71 10.05
CA VAL A 239 9.87 1.93 11.18
C VAL A 239 10.41 0.58 11.62
N SER A 240 11.73 0.46 11.76
CA SER A 240 12.35 -0.77 12.24
C SER A 240 12.09 -1.00 13.73
N ASP A 241 12.49 -2.17 14.23
CA ASP A 241 12.69 -2.34 15.67
C ASP A 241 13.74 -1.36 16.20
N ILE A 242 13.78 -1.19 17.53
CA ILE A 242 14.81 -0.43 18.22
C ILE A 242 16.02 -1.34 18.47
N TYR A 243 17.18 -0.87 18.07
CA TYR A 243 18.49 -1.50 18.26
C TYR A 243 19.35 -0.65 19.19
N SER A 244 20.50 -1.17 19.64
CA SER A 244 21.45 -0.39 20.42
C SER A 244 22.90 -0.63 20.03
N PHE A 245 23.76 0.31 20.42
CA PHE A 245 25.21 0.17 20.43
C PHE A 245 25.76 0.87 21.69
N VAL A 246 26.96 0.48 22.13
CA VAL A 246 27.54 0.92 23.39
C VAL A 246 28.86 1.64 23.18
N ILE A 247 28.97 2.83 23.78
CA ILE A 247 30.21 3.57 23.91
C ILE A 247 30.77 3.34 25.31
N THR A 248 31.92 2.66 25.41
CA THR A 248 32.54 2.23 26.68
C THR A 248 34.07 2.34 26.64
N GLU A 249 34.73 2.16 27.78
CA GLU A 249 36.19 2.08 27.86
C GLU A 249 36.71 0.74 27.32
N PHE A 250 37.89 0.76 26.71
CA PHE A 250 38.54 -0.46 26.20
C PHE A 250 38.74 -1.51 27.32
N GLY A 251 38.11 -2.69 27.18
CA GLY A 251 38.39 -3.86 28.02
C GLY A 251 37.56 -4.01 29.30
N LYS A 252 36.47 -3.26 29.49
CA LYS A 252 35.49 -3.57 30.55
C LYS A 252 34.37 -4.48 30.02
N PRO A 253 34.03 -5.61 30.71
CA PRO A 253 32.86 -6.40 30.36
C PRO A 253 31.57 -5.59 30.61
N ILE A 254 30.56 -5.83 29.76
CA ILE A 254 29.18 -5.36 29.93
C ILE A 254 28.54 -6.07 31.12
#